data_AF-A0A8C4Q9I0-F1
#
_entry.id   AF-A0A8C4Q9I0-F1
#
_cell.length_a   1.000
_cell.length_b   1.000
_cell.length_c   1.000
_cell.angle_alpha   90.00
_cell.angle_beta   90.00
_cell.angle_gamma   90.00
#
_symmetry.space_group_name_H-M   'P 1'
#
loop_
_entity.id
_entity.type
_entity.pdbx_description
1 polymer ?
#
loop_
_entity_poly.entity_id
_entity_poly.type
_entity_poly.pdbx_seq_one_letter_code
_entity_poly.pdbx_strand_id
1 'polypeptide(L)'
;MNGSIIWHLTSATSLPSQLPCLHAYSTYCSNQVAAKALLDRKKQDPRVGDFLRRCLESPFSRKLELWSFLDVPRSRLVKYPLLLREILRHTPADHSDRLPLEDAVDIVQGVAARVNELTGESECRHYLKRLDFLDERQREPLLANCRVLHCHGELRNNRGTVQLSTFSKLVLLIVVKIDDYPNVLVPIQNIPILSNRNSTCYCSVRFSC
;
A
#
# COMPACT_ATOMS: atom_id res chain seq x y z
N MET A 1 24.36 -43.38 6.84
CA MET A 1 24.70 -41.95 6.94
C MET A 1 23.39 -41.20 6.92
N ASN A 2 22.82 -41.01 8.10
CA ASN A 2 21.45 -40.53 8.30
C ASN A 2 21.46 -39.00 8.31
N GLY A 3 20.69 -38.40 7.40
CA GLY A 3 20.48 -36.96 7.27
C GLY A 3 19.57 -36.40 8.37
N SER A 4 20.00 -36.52 9.63
CA SER A 4 19.36 -35.83 10.76
C SER A 4 19.83 -34.38 10.78
N ILE A 5 19.29 -33.56 9.88
CA ILE A 5 19.53 -32.11 9.86
C ILE A 5 18.18 -31.44 10.14
N ILE A 6 18.05 -30.92 11.38
CA ILE A 6 17.12 -29.87 11.81
C ILE A 6 15.65 -30.31 12.00
N TRP A 7 15.34 -30.92 13.15
CA TRP A 7 13.97 -30.99 13.69
C TRP A 7 13.85 -30.42 15.12
N HIS A 8 14.84 -29.65 15.59
CA HIS A 8 14.81 -29.00 16.90
C HIS A 8 14.69 -27.47 16.83
N LEU A 9 14.01 -26.95 15.80
CA LEU A 9 13.31 -25.68 15.99
C LEU A 9 12.07 -26.04 16.81
N THR A 10 11.99 -25.54 18.05
CA THR A 10 10.80 -25.51 18.92
C THR A 10 9.53 -26.01 18.24
N SER A 11 9.02 -27.16 18.68
CA SER A 11 7.85 -27.87 18.15
C SER A 11 6.89 -26.92 17.42
N ALA A 12 6.61 -27.13 16.14
CA ALA A 12 5.81 -26.21 15.33
C ALA A 12 4.41 -25.95 15.92
N THR A 13 3.98 -26.77 16.88
CA THR A 13 2.83 -26.54 17.77
C THR A 13 2.84 -25.19 18.49
N SER A 14 3.99 -24.58 18.80
CA SER A 14 4.04 -23.24 19.43
C SER A 14 4.09 -22.08 18.43
N LEU A 15 4.24 -22.35 17.13
CA LEU A 15 4.33 -21.30 16.13
C LEU A 15 3.02 -20.48 16.03
N PRO A 16 1.82 -21.10 15.93
CA PRO A 16 0.56 -20.36 15.88
C PRO A 16 0.35 -19.40 17.04
N SER A 17 0.75 -19.77 18.27
CA SER A 17 0.54 -18.94 19.47
C SER A 17 1.45 -17.70 19.51
N GLN A 18 2.56 -17.70 18.78
CA GLN A 18 3.49 -16.57 18.71
C GLN A 18 3.14 -15.59 17.58
N LEU A 19 2.48 -16.04 16.52
CA LEU A 19 2.16 -15.22 15.34
C LEU A 19 1.23 -14.01 15.59
N PRO A 20 0.32 -14.00 16.59
CA PRO A 20 -0.46 -12.81 16.92
C PRO A 20 0.40 -11.59 17.26
N CYS A 21 1.63 -11.76 17.74
CA CYS A 21 2.54 -10.62 18.00
C CYS A 21 2.82 -9.79 16.73
N LEU A 22 2.68 -10.38 15.54
CA LEU A 22 2.85 -9.69 14.26
C LEU A 22 1.81 -8.57 14.05
N HIS A 23 0.71 -8.55 14.81
CA HIS A 23 -0.26 -7.45 14.79
C HIS A 23 0.37 -6.10 15.15
N ALA A 24 1.46 -6.09 15.92
CA ALA A 24 2.21 -4.87 16.24
C ALA A 24 2.73 -4.15 14.98
N TYR A 25 2.96 -4.87 13.88
CA TYR A 25 3.38 -4.28 12.62
C TYR A 25 2.28 -3.54 11.86
N SER A 26 1.00 -3.70 12.26
CA SER A 26 -0.12 -2.98 11.65
C SER A 26 0.07 -1.47 11.74
N THR A 27 0.32 -0.97 12.96
CA THR A 27 0.56 0.46 13.21
C THR A 27 1.83 0.95 12.51
N TYR A 28 2.89 0.14 12.52
CA TYR A 28 4.14 0.49 11.87
C TYR A 28 3.93 0.69 10.36
N CYS A 29 3.35 -0.31 9.68
CA CYS A 29 3.16 -0.29 8.23
C CYS A 29 2.16 0.79 7.80
N SER A 30 1.06 0.98 8.54
CA SER A 30 0.11 2.06 8.23
C SER A 30 0.73 3.46 8.35
N ASN A 31 1.75 3.64 9.21
CA ASN A 31 2.45 4.91 9.37
C ASN A 31 3.58 5.10 8.34
N GLN A 32 4.03 4.04 7.66
CA GLN A 32 5.08 4.12 6.64
C GLN A 32 4.70 5.05 5.49
N VAL A 33 3.40 5.19 5.16
CA VAL A 33 2.90 6.15 4.16
C VAL A 33 3.33 7.57 4.50
N ALA A 34 3.08 8.01 5.74
CA ALA A 34 3.46 9.35 6.19
C ALA A 34 4.97 9.48 6.36
N ALA A 35 5.64 8.43 6.85
CA ALA A 35 7.09 8.41 7.00
C ALA A 35 7.81 8.54 5.65
N LYS A 36 7.32 7.87 4.60
CA LYS A 36 7.85 7.97 3.24
C LYS A 36 7.71 9.39 2.69
N ALA A 37 6.52 9.97 2.81
CA ALA A 37 6.27 11.35 2.37
C ALA A 37 7.18 12.36 3.09
N LEU A 38 7.38 12.18 4.40
CA LEU A 38 8.30 13.00 5.18
C LEU A 38 9.75 12.81 4.73
N LEU A 39 10.19 11.57 4.51
CA LEU A 39 11.52 11.26 4.03
C LEU A 39 11.78 11.90 2.65
N ASP A 40 10.83 11.79 1.72
CA ASP A 40 10.94 12.38 0.38
C ASP A 40 11.06 13.90 0.44
N ARG A 41 10.28 14.56 1.32
CA ARG A 41 10.42 15.99 1.58
C ARG A 41 11.78 16.31 2.20
N LYS A 42 12.23 15.54 3.19
CA LYS A 42 13.48 15.78 3.91
C LYS A 42 14.72 15.50 3.07
N LYS A 43 14.63 14.63 2.05
CA LYS A 43 15.72 14.44 1.07
C LYS A 43 16.08 15.72 0.31
N GLN A 44 15.19 16.71 0.27
CA GLN A 44 15.48 18.04 -0.31
C GLN A 44 16.36 18.92 0.59
N ASP A 45 16.45 18.62 1.89
CA ASP A 45 17.37 19.29 2.80
C ASP A 45 18.81 18.80 2.53
N PRO A 46 19.75 19.68 2.13
CA PRO A 46 21.11 19.27 1.81
C PRO A 46 21.82 18.52 2.93
N ARG A 47 21.54 18.86 4.21
CA ARG A 47 22.15 18.20 5.36
C ARG A 47 21.69 16.77 5.51
N VAL A 48 20.40 16.52 5.26
CA VAL A 48 19.82 15.17 5.30
C VAL A 48 20.33 14.37 4.09
N GLY A 49 20.32 14.97 2.89
CA GLY A 49 20.81 14.34 1.68
C GLY A 49 22.28 13.91 1.78
N ASP A 50 23.15 14.78 2.31
CA ASP A 50 24.56 14.47 2.56
C ASP A 50 24.73 13.32 3.57
N PHE A 51 24.01 13.37 4.70
CA PHE A 51 24.07 12.31 5.70
C PHE A 51 23.67 10.95 5.13
N LEU A 52 22.55 10.89 4.39
CA LEU A 52 22.08 9.64 3.76
C LEU A 52 23.08 9.12 2.72
N ARG A 53 23.76 10.00 1.99
CA ARG A 53 24.82 9.62 1.04
C ARG A 53 26.02 9.00 1.76
N ARG A 54 26.49 9.60 2.85
CA ARG A 54 27.58 9.05 3.67
C ARG A 54 27.21 7.68 4.25
N CYS A 55 25.95 7.48 4.66
CA CYS A 55 25.48 6.15 5.07
C CYS A 55 25.57 5.13 3.93
N LEU A 56 25.17 5.50 2.71
CA LEU A 56 25.23 4.63 1.52
C LEU A 56 26.66 4.24 1.13
N GLU A 57 27.61 5.17 1.28
CA GLU A 57 29.03 4.94 0.99
C GLU A 57 29.69 4.03 2.02
N SER A 58 29.15 3.97 3.23
CA SER A 58 29.67 3.13 4.30
C SER A 58 29.28 1.65 4.13
N PRO A 59 30.17 0.69 4.42
CA PRO A 59 29.88 -0.74 4.27
C PRO A 59 28.68 -1.25 5.09
N PHE A 60 28.35 -0.61 6.22
CA PHE A 60 27.25 -1.07 7.08
C PHE A 60 25.89 -1.04 6.37
N SER A 61 25.70 -0.11 5.43
CA SER A 61 24.43 0.02 4.70
C SER A 61 24.24 -1.09 3.67
N ARG A 62 25.32 -1.79 3.31
CA ARG A 62 25.32 -2.77 2.20
C ARG A 62 24.77 -2.16 0.91
N LYS A 63 25.00 -0.86 0.69
CA LYS A 63 24.50 -0.06 -0.44
C LYS A 63 22.96 0.05 -0.50
N LEU A 64 22.27 -0.15 0.62
CA LEU A 64 20.82 0.02 0.71
C LEU A 64 20.47 1.41 1.23
N GLU A 65 19.49 2.06 0.60
CA GLU A 65 18.96 3.33 1.11
C GLU A 65 18.18 3.11 2.42
N LEU A 66 18.06 4.18 3.23
CA LEU A 66 17.29 4.19 4.47
C LEU A 66 15.90 3.57 4.32
N TRP A 67 15.20 3.87 3.22
CA TRP A 67 13.86 3.31 2.98
C TRP A 67 13.86 1.79 2.94
N SER A 68 14.90 1.16 2.39
CA SER A 68 15.00 -0.30 2.31
C SER A 68 15.01 -0.94 3.70
N PHE A 69 15.62 -0.27 4.69
CA PHE A 69 15.63 -0.72 6.08
C PHE A 69 14.28 -0.51 6.77
N LEU A 70 13.68 0.66 6.55
CA LEU A 70 12.35 0.97 7.08
C LEU A 70 11.28 0.04 6.49
N ASP A 71 11.46 -0.45 5.27
CA ASP A 71 10.52 -1.30 4.56
C ASP A 71 10.61 -2.79 4.93
N VAL A 72 11.65 -3.19 5.69
CA VAL A 72 11.90 -4.60 6.06
C VAL A 72 10.68 -5.25 6.72
N PRO A 73 9.99 -4.64 7.71
CA PRO A 73 8.84 -5.29 8.35
C PRO A 73 7.72 -5.64 7.37
N ARG A 74 7.35 -4.70 6.51
CA ARG A 74 6.33 -4.90 5.46
C ARG A 74 6.77 -5.98 4.48
N SER A 75 8.00 -5.88 3.97
CA SER A 75 8.58 -6.85 3.02
C SER A 75 8.72 -8.26 3.61
N ARG A 76 8.96 -8.37 4.92
CA ARG A 76 9.08 -9.65 5.61
C ARG A 76 7.73 -10.30 5.87
N LEU A 77 6.73 -9.51 6.28
CA LEU A 77 5.38 -10.00 6.54
C LEU A 77 4.77 -10.72 5.34
N VAL A 78 4.92 -10.15 4.14
CA VAL A 78 4.37 -10.76 2.92
C VAL A 78 5.10 -12.05 2.51
N LYS A 79 6.30 -12.30 3.05
CA LYS A 79 7.08 -13.52 2.76
C LYS A 79 6.71 -14.69 3.66
N TYR A 80 6.24 -14.44 4.88
CA TYR A 80 5.92 -15.52 5.82
C TYR A 80 4.90 -16.52 5.28
N PRO A 81 3.79 -16.13 4.61
CA PRO A 81 2.88 -17.10 4.01
C PRO A 81 3.55 -17.97 2.94
N LEU A 82 4.49 -17.42 2.17
CA LEU A 82 5.22 -18.15 1.13
C LEU A 82 6.16 -19.19 1.74
N LEU A 83 6.91 -18.77 2.77
CA LEU A 83 7.85 -19.63 3.48
C LEU A 83 7.13 -20.77 4.21
N LEU A 84 6.03 -20.47 4.90
CA LEU A 84 5.25 -21.48 5.62
C LEU A 84 4.58 -22.48 4.67
N ARG A 85 4.06 -22.03 3.53
CA ARG A 85 3.54 -22.92 2.49
C ARG A 85 4.61 -23.84 1.90
N GLU A 86 5.82 -23.32 1.72
CA GLU A 86 6.94 -24.15 1.24
C GLU A 86 7.30 -25.24 2.25
N ILE A 87 7.35 -24.91 3.55
CA ILE A 87 7.56 -25.90 4.63
C ILE A 87 6.41 -26.93 4.63
N LEU A 88 5.16 -26.45 4.53
CA LEU A 88 3.97 -27.28 4.51
C LEU A 88 3.99 -28.29 3.35
N ARG A 89 4.45 -27.86 2.17
CA ARG A 89 4.57 -28.70 0.97
C ARG A 89 5.50 -29.90 1.17
N HIS A 90 6.53 -29.74 2.01
CA HIS A 90 7.49 -30.81 2.35
C HIS A 90 7.18 -31.52 3.67
N THR A 91 6.03 -31.22 4.29
CA THR A 91 5.59 -31.86 5.53
C THR A 91 4.60 -32.99 5.19
N PRO A 92 4.90 -34.25 5.58
CA PRO A 92 3.99 -35.38 5.36
C PRO A 92 2.59 -35.14 5.94
N ALA A 93 1.56 -35.72 5.32
CA ALA A 93 0.17 -35.49 5.73
C ALA A 93 -0.15 -36.03 7.14
N ASP A 94 0.58 -37.04 7.58
CA ASP A 94 0.48 -37.69 8.89
C ASP A 94 1.39 -37.06 9.95
N HIS A 95 2.18 -36.05 9.60
CA HIS A 95 3.10 -35.39 10.52
C HIS A 95 2.35 -34.48 11.50
N SER A 96 2.77 -34.46 12.77
CA SER A 96 2.15 -33.67 13.84
C SER A 96 2.12 -32.16 13.57
N ASP A 97 3.06 -31.66 12.77
CA ASP A 97 3.18 -30.23 12.43
C ASP A 97 2.27 -29.80 11.27
N ARG A 98 1.57 -30.74 10.61
CA ARG A 98 0.76 -30.44 9.43
C ARG A 98 -0.36 -29.44 9.73
N LEU A 99 -1.15 -29.70 10.78
CA LEU A 99 -2.24 -28.82 11.22
C LEU A 99 -1.73 -27.48 11.80
N PRO A 100 -0.74 -27.44 12.72
CA PRO A 100 -0.16 -26.19 13.19
C PRO A 100 0.40 -25.30 12.07
N LEU A 101 0.98 -25.88 11.02
CA LEU A 101 1.49 -25.12 9.88
C LEU A 101 0.37 -24.54 9.01
N GLU A 102 -0.75 -25.27 8.82
CA GLU A 102 -1.94 -24.73 8.15
C GLU A 102 -2.51 -23.54 8.93
N ASP A 103 -2.70 -23.70 10.24
CA ASP A 103 -3.16 -22.61 11.12
C ASP A 103 -2.21 -21.40 11.07
N ALA A 104 -0.90 -21.63 11.10
CA ALA A 104 0.11 -20.58 11.00
C ALA A 104 0.02 -19.83 9.66
N VAL A 105 -0.19 -20.56 8.55
CA VAL A 105 -0.38 -19.97 7.22
C VAL A 105 -1.60 -19.05 7.19
N ASP A 106 -2.70 -19.44 7.80
CA ASP A 106 -3.93 -18.65 7.84
C ASP A 106 -3.81 -17.43 8.76
N ILE A 107 -3.22 -17.58 9.95
CA ILE A 107 -2.97 -16.46 10.88
C ILE A 107 -2.12 -15.37 10.20
N VAL A 108 -1.00 -15.75 9.59
CA VAL A 108 -0.10 -14.78 8.96
C VAL A 108 -0.76 -14.12 7.75
N GLN A 109 -1.55 -14.85 6.97
CA GLN A 109 -2.32 -14.27 5.87
C GLN A 109 -3.34 -13.23 6.37
N GLY A 110 -4.04 -13.53 7.47
CA GLY A 110 -4.94 -12.59 8.11
C GLY A 110 -4.22 -11.32 8.55
N VAL A 111 -3.05 -11.44 9.17
CA VAL A 111 -2.21 -10.28 9.55
C VAL A 111 -1.77 -9.49 8.33
N ALA A 112 -1.27 -10.14 7.29
CA ALA A 112 -0.83 -9.47 6.07
C ALA A 112 -1.98 -8.72 5.37
N ALA A 113 -3.16 -9.34 5.30
CA ALA A 113 -4.36 -8.71 4.76
C ALA A 113 -4.79 -7.48 5.57
N ARG A 114 -4.79 -7.59 6.91
CA ARG A 114 -5.08 -6.48 7.83
C ARG A 114 -4.10 -5.32 7.66
N VAL A 115 -2.81 -5.61 7.57
CA VAL A 115 -1.75 -4.62 7.33
C VAL A 115 -1.97 -3.92 5.98
N ASN A 116 -2.29 -4.68 4.93
CA ASN A 116 -2.56 -4.13 3.61
C ASN A 116 -3.78 -3.19 3.62
N GLU A 117 -4.87 -3.60 4.25
CA GLU A 117 -6.08 -2.77 4.41
C GLU A 117 -5.75 -1.45 5.13
N LEU A 118 -5.12 -1.50 6.30
CA LEU A 118 -4.77 -0.32 7.08
C LEU A 118 -3.77 0.61 6.36
N THR A 119 -2.86 0.03 5.59
CA THR A 119 -1.93 0.80 4.76
C THR A 119 -2.69 1.53 3.65
N GLY A 120 -3.62 0.85 2.96
CA GLY A 120 -4.49 1.45 1.96
C GLY A 120 -5.40 2.56 2.53
N GLU A 121 -5.94 2.37 3.73
CA GLU A 121 -6.69 3.44 4.44
C GLU A 121 -5.81 4.65 4.74
N SER A 122 -4.58 4.41 5.20
CA SER A 122 -3.61 5.47 5.43
C SER A 122 -3.21 6.19 4.15
N GLU A 123 -3.02 5.49 3.04
CA GLU A 123 -2.77 6.07 1.71
C GLU A 123 -3.93 6.94 1.25
N CYS A 124 -5.16 6.42 1.33
CA CYS A 124 -6.37 7.15 1.00
C CYS A 124 -6.46 8.44 1.80
N ARG A 125 -6.32 8.35 3.14
CA ARG A 125 -6.35 9.51 4.04
C ARG A 125 -5.20 10.48 3.77
N HIS A 126 -4.01 10.00 3.47
CA HIS A 126 -2.87 10.84 3.15
C HIS A 126 -3.10 11.61 1.84
N TYR A 127 -3.67 10.95 0.83
CA TYR A 127 -4.02 11.56 -0.45
C TYR A 127 -5.12 12.62 -0.28
N LEU A 128 -6.21 12.29 0.42
CA LEU A 128 -7.33 13.22 0.68
C LEU A 128 -6.89 14.50 1.39
N LYS A 129 -5.91 14.43 2.30
CA LYS A 129 -5.36 15.61 3.00
C LYS A 129 -4.60 16.58 2.09
N ARG A 130 -4.19 16.14 0.90
CA ARG A 130 -3.40 16.94 -0.05
C ARG A 130 -4.26 17.49 -1.20
N LEU A 131 -5.55 17.23 -1.16
CA LEU A 131 -6.49 17.80 -2.12
C LEU A 131 -6.85 19.22 -1.67
N ASP A 132 -6.58 20.18 -2.54
CA ASP A 132 -6.95 21.58 -2.33
C ASP A 132 -8.28 21.87 -3.03
N PHE A 133 -9.35 22.09 -2.27
CA PHE A 133 -10.65 22.45 -2.85
C PHE A 133 -10.76 23.97 -2.93
N LEU A 134 -11.29 24.51 -4.03
CA LEU A 134 -11.54 25.97 -4.10
C LEU A 134 -12.72 26.38 -3.20
N ASP A 135 -13.68 25.50 -2.98
CA ASP A 135 -14.78 25.69 -2.05
C ASP A 135 -14.82 24.52 -1.04
N GLU A 136 -14.71 24.82 0.25
CA GLU A 136 -14.82 23.82 1.33
C GLU A 136 -16.19 23.11 1.33
N ARG A 137 -17.22 23.66 0.67
CA ARG A 137 -18.50 22.96 0.46
C ARG A 137 -18.37 21.78 -0.51
N GLN A 138 -17.39 21.82 -1.43
CA GLN A 138 -17.05 20.68 -2.29
C GLN A 138 -16.32 19.59 -1.51
N ARG A 139 -15.85 19.84 -0.29
CA ARG A 139 -15.33 18.79 0.58
C ARG A 139 -16.50 17.99 1.13
N GLU A 140 -17.16 17.24 0.24
CA GLU A 140 -18.36 16.51 0.58
C GLU A 140 -18.11 15.58 1.78
N PRO A 141 -19.11 15.40 2.66
CA PRO A 141 -19.06 14.37 3.70
C PRO A 141 -18.76 12.96 3.17
N LEU A 142 -19.01 12.71 1.87
CA LEU A 142 -18.68 11.45 1.20
C LEU A 142 -17.18 11.15 1.20
N LEU A 143 -16.32 12.16 1.08
CA LEU A 143 -14.86 11.99 1.13
C LEU A 143 -14.35 11.69 2.54
N ALA A 144 -15.04 12.19 3.58
CA ALA A 144 -14.65 11.95 4.97
C ALA A 144 -14.73 10.46 5.34
N ASN A 145 -15.59 9.70 4.67
CA ASN A 145 -15.79 8.27 4.87
C ASN A 145 -15.01 7.39 3.88
N CYS A 146 -14.27 7.98 2.94
CA CYS A 146 -13.49 7.23 1.95
C CYS A 146 -12.29 6.55 2.61
N ARG A 147 -12.32 5.22 2.62
CA ARG A 147 -11.26 4.35 3.16
C ARG A 147 -10.38 3.74 2.09
N VAL A 148 -10.82 3.73 0.83
CA VAL A 148 -10.13 3.03 -0.25
C VAL A 148 -9.98 3.96 -1.45
N LEU A 149 -8.73 4.18 -1.85
CA LEU A 149 -8.35 4.77 -3.13
C LEU A 149 -8.11 3.63 -4.11
N HIS A 150 -8.96 3.48 -5.13
CA HIS A 150 -8.85 2.38 -6.08
C HIS A 150 -7.81 2.65 -7.16
N CYS A 151 -7.80 3.86 -7.71
CA CYS A 151 -6.77 4.30 -8.64
C CYS A 151 -6.56 5.80 -8.54
N HIS A 152 -5.34 6.25 -8.81
CA HIS A 152 -5.03 7.65 -9.06
C HIS A 152 -4.02 7.74 -10.21
N GLY A 153 -4.09 8.78 -11.02
CA GLY A 153 -3.15 8.96 -12.13
C GLY A 153 -3.41 10.21 -12.94
N GLU A 154 -2.47 10.55 -13.81
CA GLU A 154 -2.61 11.65 -14.76
C GLU A 154 -3.08 11.11 -16.11
N LEU A 155 -4.14 11.69 -16.64
CA LEU A 155 -4.66 11.47 -17.98
C LEU A 155 -4.39 12.72 -18.82
N ARG A 156 -3.77 12.55 -19.98
CA ARG A 156 -3.47 13.67 -20.87
C ARG A 156 -4.47 13.71 -22.01
N ASN A 157 -5.01 14.89 -22.29
CA ASN A 157 -5.83 15.18 -23.47
C ASN A 157 -5.19 16.34 -24.26
N ASN A 158 -5.67 16.58 -25.48
CA ASN A 158 -5.26 17.67 -26.36
C ASN A 158 -5.45 19.07 -25.74
N ARG A 159 -6.22 19.17 -24.65
CA ARG A 159 -6.49 20.42 -23.92
C ARG A 159 -5.71 20.58 -22.61
N GLY A 160 -4.91 19.59 -22.22
CA GLY A 160 -4.10 19.62 -20.99
C GLY A 160 -4.09 18.28 -20.22
N THR A 161 -3.62 18.33 -18.99
CA THR A 161 -3.47 17.15 -18.12
C THR A 161 -4.55 17.16 -17.03
N VAL A 162 -5.20 16.01 -16.86
CA VAL A 162 -6.27 15.80 -15.88
C VAL A 162 -5.81 14.71 -14.93
N GLN A 163 -5.73 15.00 -13.63
CA GLN A 163 -5.58 13.97 -12.62
C GLN A 163 -6.93 13.33 -12.30
N LEU A 164 -6.99 12.01 -12.41
CA LEU A 164 -8.17 11.21 -12.12
C LEU A 164 -7.90 10.35 -10.89
N SER A 165 -8.81 10.42 -9.92
CA SER A 165 -8.76 9.62 -8.70
C SER A 165 -10.12 9.00 -8.40
N THR A 166 -10.15 7.70 -8.14
CA THR A 166 -11.38 6.96 -7.82
C THR A 166 -11.35 6.54 -6.34
N PHE A 167 -12.37 6.93 -5.60
CA PHE A 167 -12.53 6.59 -4.18
C PHE A 167 -13.83 5.84 -3.95
N SER A 168 -13.72 4.64 -3.39
CA SER A 168 -14.85 3.71 -3.21
C SER A 168 -15.67 3.56 -4.52
N LYS A 169 -16.76 2.77 -4.52
CA LYS A 169 -17.59 2.60 -5.73
C LYS A 169 -18.43 3.84 -6.12
N LEU A 170 -18.20 5.00 -5.50
CA LEU A 170 -19.16 6.11 -5.49
C LEU A 170 -18.60 7.46 -5.97
N VAL A 171 -17.31 7.74 -5.83
CA VAL A 171 -16.78 9.09 -6.04
C VAL A 171 -15.60 9.11 -7.03
N LEU A 172 -15.75 9.85 -8.12
CA LEU A 172 -14.67 10.19 -9.04
C LEU A 172 -14.25 11.62 -8.70
N LEU A 173 -13.01 11.81 -8.31
CA LEU A 173 -12.43 13.14 -8.29
C LEU A 173 -11.70 13.36 -9.61
N ILE A 174 -12.12 14.38 -10.35
CA ILE A 174 -11.40 14.85 -11.53
C ILE A 174 -10.74 16.17 -11.16
N VAL A 175 -9.43 16.11 -10.94
CA VAL A 175 -8.59 17.29 -10.77
C VAL A 175 -8.07 17.70 -12.13
N VAL A 176 -8.65 18.74 -12.72
CA VAL A 176 -8.19 19.24 -14.02
C VAL A 176 -7.02 20.20 -13.79
N LYS A 177 -5.78 19.76 -14.04
CA LYS A 177 -4.61 20.66 -14.14
C LYS A 177 -4.53 21.20 -15.58
N ILE A 178 -5.56 21.95 -15.97
CA ILE A 178 -5.46 22.87 -17.11
C ILE A 178 -5.21 24.22 -16.48
N ASP A 179 -3.95 24.63 -16.42
CA ASP A 179 -3.33 25.95 -16.12
C ASP A 179 -4.06 27.06 -15.31
N ASP A 180 -5.24 26.86 -14.71
CA ASP A 180 -5.96 27.79 -13.82
C ASP A 180 -7.28 27.24 -13.22
N TYR A 181 -7.65 25.96 -13.43
CA TYR A 181 -8.97 25.44 -12.97
C TYR A 181 -8.95 24.65 -11.63
N PRO A 182 -10.01 24.77 -10.80
CA PRO A 182 -10.22 24.04 -9.54
C PRO A 182 -10.16 22.50 -9.62
N ASN A 183 -9.92 21.89 -8.47
CA ASN A 183 -10.32 20.49 -8.20
C ASN A 183 -11.86 20.38 -8.19
N VAL A 184 -12.46 19.53 -9.03
CA VAL A 184 -13.90 19.30 -9.06
C VAL A 184 -14.24 17.83 -8.76
N LEU A 185 -15.12 17.60 -7.78
CA LEU A 185 -15.67 16.29 -7.50
C LEU A 185 -16.87 16.00 -8.41
N VAL A 186 -16.90 14.80 -8.99
CA VAL A 186 -18.02 14.34 -9.79
C VAL A 186 -18.39 12.91 -9.35
N PRO A 187 -19.59 12.67 -8.80
CA PRO A 187 -20.02 11.32 -8.44
C PRO A 187 -19.97 10.37 -9.65
N ILE A 188 -19.40 9.16 -9.49
CA ILE A 188 -19.24 8.18 -10.58
C ILE A 188 -20.60 7.81 -11.21
N GLN A 189 -21.67 7.85 -10.42
CA GLN A 189 -23.02 7.48 -10.84
C GLN A 189 -23.53 8.29 -12.05
N ASN A 190 -22.93 9.45 -12.34
CA ASN A 190 -23.32 10.34 -13.44
C ASN A 190 -22.32 10.35 -14.62
N ILE A 191 -21.31 9.48 -14.63
CA ILE A 191 -20.23 9.51 -15.64
C ILE A 191 -20.29 8.27 -16.54
N PRO A 192 -20.70 8.40 -17.81
CA PRO A 192 -20.64 7.30 -18.76
C PRO A 192 -19.17 7.00 -19.11
N ILE A 193 -18.72 5.78 -18.81
CA ILE A 193 -17.42 5.28 -19.24
C ILE A 193 -17.57 4.84 -20.70
N LEU A 194 -16.95 5.58 -21.63
CA LEU A 194 -16.98 5.26 -23.05
C LEU A 194 -15.65 4.59 -23.44
N SER A 195 -15.73 3.34 -23.89
CA SER A 195 -14.60 2.62 -24.50
C SER A 195 -14.57 2.91 -26.00
N ASN A 196 -13.46 3.44 -26.52
CA ASN A 196 -13.27 3.58 -27.96
C ASN A 196 -12.51 2.36 -28.52
N ARG A 197 -12.79 1.97 -29.76
CA ARG A 197 -12.22 0.78 -30.44
C ARG A 197 -10.70 0.82 -30.64
N ASN A 198 -10.04 1.93 -30.30
CA ASN A 198 -8.59 2.14 -30.41
C ASN A 198 -7.84 2.05 -29.06
N SER A 199 -8.33 1.23 -28.12
CA SER A 199 -7.63 0.90 -26.85
C SER A 199 -7.43 2.05 -25.86
N THR A 200 -8.13 3.17 -26.03
CA THR A 200 -8.10 4.31 -25.10
C THR A 200 -9.48 4.51 -24.46
N CYS A 201 -9.58 4.29 -23.16
CA CYS A 201 -10.78 4.60 -22.37
C CYS A 201 -10.81 6.10 -22.08
N TYR A 202 -11.90 6.79 -22.42
CA TYR A 202 -12.10 8.20 -22.10
C TYR A 202 -13.27 8.34 -21.12
N CYS A 203 -13.03 9.04 -20.01
CA CYS A 203 -14.12 9.55 -19.18
C CYS A 203 -14.63 10.85 -19.80
N SER A 204 -15.86 10.87 -20.32
CA SER A 204 -16.50 12.09 -20.79
C SER A 204 -17.28 12.70 -19.62
N VAL A 205 -16.68 13.68 -18.95
CA VAL A 205 -17.45 14.57 -18.07
C VAL A 205 -17.90 15.76 -18.89
N ARG A 206 -19.19 15.77 -19.25
CA ARG A 206 -19.84 16.98 -19.76
C ARG A 206 -20.11 17.88 -18.56
N PHE A 207 -19.30 18.93 -18.41
CA PHE A 207 -19.70 20.07 -17.61
C PHE A 207 -20.81 20.80 -18.37
N SER A 208 -22.05 20.65 -17.94
CA SER A 208 -23.11 21.59 -18.33
C SER A 208 -22.81 22.90 -17.60
N CYS A 209 -22.51 23.95 -18.37
CA CYS A 209 -22.44 25.32 -17.85
C CYS A 209 -23.78 25.75 -17.24
#